data_AF-A0AAV5ENP5-F1
#
_entry.id   AF-A0AAV5ENP5-F1
#
_cell.length_a   1.000
_cell.length_b   1.000
_cell.length_c   1.000
_cell.angle_alpha   90.00
_cell.angle_beta   90.00
_cell.angle_gamma   90.00
#
_symmetry.space_group_name_H-M   'P 1'
#
loop_
_entity.id
_entity.type
_entity.pdbx_description
1 polymer ?
#
loop_
_entity_poly.entity_id
_entity_poly.type
_entity_poly.pdbx_seq_one_letter_code
_entity_poly.pdbx_strand_id
1 'polypeptide(L)'
;MARWPKGFKPVPIEKYDGQTNPQEWLQLYCTAIRSAGGDSYVMANYLSVCLDPAVRIWLISLLEESITSWGDINRKLIESFQATCNRPGNHIDLTRIKQKTDEPLHDYIKRFYSKKTEIPNVLDQQIIAAFQGGIHNNDLVREIGRRNQDLKLTAQDCFEIADKFASGESALDDIRGKGKEKRSDKPESSKKDKKRKSETAVHTVDLLQKNPRTNQPSTDELLSGPCLWHPKGNHKAKDCYRLKGFATAALKVAKDPPRRNSKDKAKDDGNKDDSGEF
;
A
#
# COMPACT_ATOMS: atom_id res chain seq x y z
N MET A 1 15.16 -17.22 -51.41
CA MET A 1 15.90 -16.96 -50.16
C MET A 1 15.82 -15.47 -49.85
N ALA A 2 15.67 -15.09 -48.58
CA ALA A 2 15.63 -13.68 -48.18
C ALA A 2 16.99 -13.00 -48.36
N ARG A 3 16.96 -11.73 -48.79
CA ARG A 3 18.16 -10.89 -48.92
C ARG A 3 18.35 -10.09 -47.63
N TRP A 4 19.31 -10.51 -46.81
CA TRP A 4 19.62 -9.82 -45.56
C TRP A 4 20.27 -8.44 -45.79
N PRO A 5 19.96 -7.41 -44.99
CA PRO A 5 20.64 -6.12 -45.02
C PRO A 5 22.15 -6.26 -44.73
N LYS A 6 22.96 -5.35 -45.28
CA LYS A 6 24.40 -5.31 -44.98
C LYS A 6 24.61 -5.02 -43.49
N GLY A 7 25.34 -5.91 -42.80
CA GLY A 7 25.60 -5.77 -41.36
C GLY A 7 24.41 -6.11 -40.46
N PHE A 8 23.36 -6.75 -40.97
CA PHE A 8 22.16 -7.10 -40.21
C PHE A 8 22.48 -7.89 -38.94
N LYS A 9 22.33 -7.21 -37.80
CA LYS A 9 22.48 -7.74 -36.43
C LYS A 9 21.43 -7.07 -35.54
N PRO A 10 20.21 -7.62 -35.45
CA PRO A 10 19.21 -7.09 -34.55
C PRO A 10 19.67 -7.17 -33.10
N VAL A 11 19.19 -6.24 -32.27
CA VAL A 11 19.34 -6.29 -30.82
C VAL A 11 18.77 -7.63 -30.31
N PRO A 12 19.39 -8.29 -29.31
CA PRO A 12 18.82 -9.50 -28.73
C PRO A 12 17.38 -9.28 -28.28
N ILE A 13 16.49 -10.17 -28.71
CA ILE A 13 15.05 -10.16 -28.39
C ILE A 13 14.74 -11.48 -27.70
N GLU A 14 13.97 -11.42 -26.61
CA GLU A 14 13.44 -12.63 -25.99
C GLU A 14 12.50 -13.35 -26.97
N LYS A 15 12.54 -14.68 -26.94
CA LYS A 15 11.71 -15.49 -27.84
C LYS A 15 10.25 -15.42 -27.42
N TYR A 16 9.37 -15.38 -28.40
CA TYR A 16 7.93 -15.40 -28.13
C TYR A 16 7.48 -16.80 -27.70
N ASP A 17 7.04 -16.90 -26.46
CA ASP A 17 6.58 -18.11 -25.77
C ASP A 17 5.10 -18.45 -26.02
N GLY A 18 4.32 -17.50 -26.54
CA GLY A 18 2.87 -17.61 -26.73
C GLY A 18 2.03 -17.24 -25.49
N GLN A 19 2.67 -16.81 -24.40
CA GLN A 19 2.00 -16.33 -23.18
C GLN A 19 2.16 -14.81 -22.99
N THR A 20 3.24 -14.23 -23.50
CA THR A 20 3.47 -12.78 -23.53
C THR A 20 2.44 -12.07 -24.42
N ASN A 21 2.16 -10.79 -24.18
CA ASN A 21 1.25 -10.00 -25.02
C ASN A 21 1.75 -9.94 -26.47
N PRO A 22 1.01 -10.53 -27.44
CA PRO A 22 1.46 -10.61 -28.83
C PRO A 22 1.66 -9.23 -29.47
N GLN A 23 0.86 -8.23 -29.08
CA GLN A 23 0.97 -6.88 -29.65
C GLN A 23 2.24 -6.16 -29.18
N GLU A 24 2.53 -6.25 -27.88
CA GLU A 24 3.71 -5.66 -27.25
C GLU A 24 4.99 -6.33 -27.73
N TRP A 25 5.02 -7.66 -27.76
CA TRP A 25 6.15 -8.41 -28.27
C TRP A 25 6.39 -8.12 -29.77
N LEU A 26 5.34 -8.08 -30.59
CA LEU A 26 5.46 -7.71 -32.00
C LEU A 26 5.97 -6.28 -32.20
N GLN A 27 5.65 -5.34 -31.31
CA GLN A 27 6.16 -3.97 -31.36
C GLN A 27 7.67 -3.92 -31.08
N LEU A 28 8.15 -4.63 -30.05
CA LEU A 28 9.58 -4.75 -29.74
C LEU A 28 10.33 -5.44 -30.90
N TYR A 29 9.79 -6.56 -31.40
CA TYR A 29 10.30 -7.27 -32.57
C TYR A 29 10.41 -6.36 -33.80
N CYS A 30 9.31 -5.71 -34.16
CA CYS A 30 9.24 -4.75 -35.27
C CYS A 30 10.26 -3.61 -35.15
N THR A 31 10.55 -3.16 -33.94
CA THR A 31 11.48 -2.06 -33.66
C THR A 31 12.91 -2.53 -33.81
N ALA A 32 13.29 -3.64 -33.18
CA ALA A 32 14.65 -4.19 -33.25
C ALA A 32 15.07 -4.56 -34.68
N ILE A 33 14.15 -5.14 -35.48
CA ILE A 33 14.42 -5.49 -36.88
C ILE A 33 14.58 -4.24 -37.75
N ARG A 34 13.72 -3.20 -37.58
CA ARG A 34 13.86 -1.92 -38.29
C ARG A 34 15.17 -1.21 -37.93
N SER A 35 15.57 -1.22 -36.65
CA SER A 35 16.83 -0.63 -36.19
C SER A 35 18.07 -1.30 -36.79
N ALA A 36 17.98 -2.57 -37.18
CA ALA A 36 19.02 -3.28 -37.92
C ALA A 36 18.94 -3.11 -39.46
N GLY A 37 18.08 -2.21 -39.95
CA GLY A 37 17.86 -1.96 -41.39
C GLY A 37 16.97 -2.99 -42.08
N GLY A 38 16.19 -3.77 -41.33
CA GLY A 38 15.26 -4.77 -41.86
C GLY A 38 13.91 -4.21 -42.29
N ASP A 39 13.39 -4.70 -43.42
CA ASP A 39 12.05 -4.41 -43.93
C ASP A 39 11.03 -5.51 -43.55
N SER A 40 9.81 -5.44 -44.09
CA SER A 40 8.74 -6.42 -43.87
C SER A 40 9.11 -7.85 -44.33
N TYR A 41 9.97 -8.02 -45.34
CA TYR A 41 10.44 -9.33 -45.77
C TYR A 41 11.46 -9.90 -44.78
N VAL A 42 12.38 -9.06 -44.29
CA VAL A 42 13.33 -9.42 -43.23
C VAL A 42 12.57 -9.80 -41.95
N MET A 43 11.51 -9.06 -41.59
CA MET A 43 10.63 -9.39 -40.46
C MET A 43 9.96 -10.75 -40.62
N ALA A 44 9.37 -11.05 -41.78
CA ALA A 44 8.71 -12.33 -42.02
C ALA A 44 9.69 -13.52 -41.94
N ASN A 45 10.90 -13.35 -42.49
CA ASN A 45 11.90 -14.43 -42.55
C ASN A 45 12.63 -14.65 -41.22
N TYR A 46 12.89 -13.60 -40.45
CA TYR A 46 13.59 -13.70 -39.17
C TYR A 46 12.67 -14.16 -38.01
N LEU A 47 11.34 -14.08 -38.19
CA LEU A 47 10.36 -14.36 -37.13
C LEU A 47 10.57 -15.75 -36.52
N SER A 48 10.79 -16.78 -37.34
CA SER A 48 10.98 -18.17 -36.89
C SER A 48 12.14 -18.38 -35.92
N VAL A 49 13.18 -17.53 -35.99
CA VAL A 49 14.33 -17.53 -35.07
C VAL A 49 13.93 -17.00 -33.69
N CYS A 50 13.02 -16.02 -33.67
CA CYS A 50 12.51 -15.32 -32.49
C CYS A 50 11.24 -15.94 -31.89
N LEU A 51 10.73 -17.05 -32.42
CA LEU A 51 9.66 -17.83 -31.79
C LEU A 51 10.22 -18.97 -30.94
N ASP A 52 9.50 -19.43 -29.92
CA ASP A 52 9.82 -20.68 -29.23
C ASP A 52 9.33 -21.93 -29.98
N PRO A 53 9.80 -23.15 -29.61
CA PRO A 53 9.48 -24.37 -30.36
C PRO A 53 7.98 -24.60 -30.56
N ALA A 54 7.17 -24.37 -29.52
CA ALA A 54 5.71 -24.52 -29.60
C ALA A 54 5.07 -23.52 -30.58
N VAL A 55 5.50 -22.25 -30.54
CA VAL A 55 4.94 -21.21 -31.43
C VAL A 55 5.47 -21.32 -32.87
N ARG A 56 6.67 -21.86 -33.07
CA ARG A 56 7.17 -22.24 -34.41
C ARG A 56 6.27 -23.28 -35.08
N ILE A 57 5.77 -24.28 -34.35
CA ILE A 57 4.86 -25.30 -34.91
C ILE A 57 3.59 -24.63 -35.42
N TRP A 58 3.02 -23.68 -34.66
CA TRP A 58 1.88 -22.89 -35.13
C TRP A 58 2.20 -22.14 -36.44
N LEU A 59 3.34 -21.45 -36.53
CA LEU A 59 3.73 -20.71 -37.74
C LEU A 59 3.84 -21.61 -38.98
N ILE A 60 4.38 -22.82 -38.82
CA ILE A 60 4.51 -23.84 -39.89
C ILE A 60 3.15 -24.46 -40.25
N SER A 61 2.20 -24.47 -39.31
CA SER A 61 0.85 -25.03 -39.48
C SER A 61 -0.14 -24.07 -40.15
N LEU A 62 0.29 -22.85 -40.50
CA LEU A 62 -0.53 -21.89 -41.24
C LEU A 62 -0.60 -22.31 -42.72
N LEU A 63 -1.82 -22.31 -43.28
CA LEU A 63 -2.07 -22.67 -44.69
C LEU A 63 -1.28 -21.75 -45.64
N GLU A 64 -0.64 -22.34 -46.65
CA GLU A 64 0.31 -21.68 -47.56
C GLU A 64 -0.28 -20.48 -48.32
N GLU A 65 -1.59 -20.49 -48.60
CA GLU A 65 -2.29 -19.38 -49.28
C GLU A 65 -2.83 -18.31 -48.32
N SER A 66 -2.76 -18.54 -47.00
CA SER A 66 -3.41 -17.66 -46.01
C SER A 66 -2.58 -16.45 -45.56
N ILE A 67 -1.34 -16.33 -46.07
CA ILE A 67 -0.37 -15.30 -45.69
C ILE A 67 0.13 -14.60 -46.96
N THR A 68 -0.36 -13.39 -47.22
CA THR A 68 0.08 -12.58 -48.38
C THR A 68 1.07 -11.49 -47.97
N SER A 69 1.13 -11.16 -46.68
CA SER A 69 1.86 -10.01 -46.16
C SER A 69 2.37 -10.22 -44.73
N TRP A 70 3.34 -9.41 -44.31
CA TRP A 70 3.71 -9.29 -42.89
C TRP A 70 2.53 -8.90 -41.99
N GLY A 71 1.57 -8.13 -42.53
CA GLY A 71 0.33 -7.77 -41.84
C GLY A 71 -0.54 -8.99 -41.52
N ASP A 72 -0.64 -9.96 -42.42
CA ASP A 72 -1.38 -11.21 -42.18
C ASP A 72 -0.74 -12.06 -41.10
N ILE A 73 0.61 -12.15 -41.07
CA ILE A 73 1.34 -12.86 -40.02
C ILE A 73 1.05 -12.23 -38.66
N ASN A 74 1.19 -10.91 -38.54
CA ASN A 74 0.92 -10.18 -37.30
C ASN A 74 -0.52 -10.38 -36.83
N ARG A 75 -1.47 -10.22 -37.74
CA ARG A 75 -2.90 -10.38 -37.46
C ARG A 75 -3.21 -11.81 -36.98
N LYS A 76 -2.74 -12.83 -37.70
CA LYS A 76 -2.91 -14.25 -37.29
C LYS A 76 -2.24 -14.57 -35.96
N LEU A 77 -1.07 -14.00 -35.68
CA LEU A 77 -0.36 -14.19 -34.41
C LEU A 77 -1.16 -13.59 -33.26
N ILE A 78 -1.67 -12.37 -33.42
CA ILE A 78 -2.56 -11.74 -32.43
C ILE A 78 -3.85 -12.56 -32.29
N GLU A 79 -4.56 -12.88 -33.37
CA GLU A 79 -5.78 -13.71 -33.36
C GLU A 79 -5.58 -15.05 -32.62
N SER A 80 -4.43 -15.71 -32.82
CA SER A 80 -4.14 -17.03 -32.24
C SER A 80 -3.72 -16.99 -30.77
N PHE A 81 -2.94 -15.98 -30.35
CA PHE A 81 -2.33 -15.93 -29.01
C PHE A 81 -2.90 -14.86 -28.08
N GLN A 82 -3.70 -13.90 -28.55
CA GLN A 82 -4.31 -12.87 -27.69
C GLN A 82 -5.30 -13.47 -26.67
N ALA A 83 -5.94 -14.59 -27.00
CA ALA A 83 -6.83 -15.30 -26.09
C ALA A 83 -6.09 -16.14 -25.03
N THR A 84 -4.89 -16.66 -25.36
CA THR A 84 -4.04 -17.47 -24.48
C THR A 84 -2.99 -16.66 -23.72
N CYS A 85 -2.77 -15.42 -24.13
CA CYS A 85 -1.92 -14.45 -23.47
C CYS A 85 -2.27 -14.36 -21.98
N ASN A 86 -1.24 -14.33 -21.13
CA ASN A 86 -1.36 -13.85 -19.76
C ASN A 86 -1.84 -12.40 -19.85
N ARG A 87 -3.14 -12.18 -19.63
CA ARG A 87 -3.70 -10.82 -19.67
C ARG A 87 -2.89 -9.97 -18.68
N PRO A 88 -2.44 -8.75 -19.06
CA PRO A 88 -1.92 -7.83 -18.07
C PRO A 88 -2.98 -7.72 -16.97
N GLY A 89 -2.53 -7.77 -15.71
CA GLY A 89 -3.44 -7.77 -14.58
C GLY A 89 -4.42 -6.60 -14.70
N ASN A 90 -5.59 -6.71 -14.08
CA ASN A 90 -6.55 -5.62 -14.07
C ASN A 90 -6.78 -5.11 -12.65
N HIS A 91 -7.59 -4.06 -12.49
CA HIS A 91 -7.85 -3.46 -11.18
C HIS A 91 -8.40 -4.46 -10.14
N ILE A 92 -9.06 -5.55 -10.56
CA ILE A 92 -9.54 -6.62 -9.67
C ILE A 92 -8.35 -7.38 -9.06
N ASP A 93 -7.25 -7.54 -9.78
CA ASP A 93 -6.04 -8.20 -9.24
C ASP A 93 -5.38 -7.39 -8.13
N LEU A 94 -5.50 -6.06 -8.14
CA LEU A 94 -5.11 -5.21 -7.00
C LEU A 94 -6.01 -5.48 -5.78
N THR A 95 -7.33 -5.69 -5.98
CA THR A 95 -8.25 -5.97 -4.85
C THR A 95 -7.93 -7.28 -4.12
N ARG A 96 -7.25 -8.22 -4.79
CA ARG A 96 -6.80 -9.51 -4.22
C ARG A 96 -5.60 -9.36 -3.29
N ILE A 97 -4.89 -8.22 -3.34
CA ILE A 97 -3.74 -7.96 -2.47
C ILE A 97 -4.26 -7.51 -1.11
N LYS A 98 -4.31 -8.46 -0.17
CA LYS A 98 -4.55 -8.20 1.25
C LYS A 98 -3.23 -8.20 2.03
N GLN A 99 -3.18 -7.38 3.07
CA GLN A 99 -2.20 -7.48 4.13
C GLN A 99 -2.36 -8.85 4.80
N LYS A 100 -1.26 -9.56 5.08
CA LYS A 100 -1.31 -10.82 5.84
C LYS A 100 -1.40 -10.51 7.33
N THR A 101 -1.84 -11.48 8.15
CA THR A 101 -2.04 -11.30 9.59
C THR A 101 -0.80 -10.79 10.33
N ASP A 102 0.37 -11.31 9.97
CA ASP A 102 1.67 -10.98 10.59
C ASP A 102 2.57 -10.13 9.66
N GLU A 103 1.99 -9.44 8.68
CA GLU A 103 2.73 -8.61 7.73
C GLU A 103 2.76 -7.13 8.17
N PRO A 104 3.94 -6.53 8.37
CA PRO A 104 4.05 -5.11 8.70
C PRO A 104 3.54 -4.26 7.54
N LEU A 105 2.93 -3.11 7.86
CA LEU A 105 2.28 -2.25 6.88
C LEU A 105 3.23 -1.85 5.73
N HIS A 106 4.51 -1.60 6.02
CA HIS A 106 5.55 -1.30 5.03
C HIS A 106 5.67 -2.39 3.94
N ASP A 107 5.69 -3.67 4.32
CA ASP A 107 5.89 -4.76 3.37
C ASP A 107 4.65 -5.03 2.52
N TYR A 108 3.46 -4.80 3.11
CA TYR A 108 2.21 -4.73 2.35
C TYR A 108 2.22 -3.59 1.32
N ILE A 109 2.59 -2.37 1.70
CA ILE A 109 2.69 -1.21 0.78
C ILE A 109 3.63 -1.55 -0.37
N LYS A 110 4.83 -2.06 -0.06
CA LYS A 110 5.84 -2.45 -1.05
C LYS A 110 5.30 -3.50 -2.03
N ARG A 111 4.63 -4.56 -1.55
CA ARG A 111 3.99 -5.58 -2.41
C ARG A 111 2.88 -4.99 -3.28
N PHE A 112 2.04 -4.13 -2.72
CA PHE A 112 0.93 -3.52 -3.44
C PHE A 112 1.46 -2.59 -4.55
N TYR A 113 2.47 -1.78 -4.25
CA TYR A 113 3.15 -0.91 -5.22
C TYR A 113 3.77 -1.71 -6.36
N SER A 114 4.53 -2.79 -6.06
CA SER A 114 5.10 -3.67 -7.09
C SER A 114 4.02 -4.21 -8.04
N LYS A 115 2.89 -4.70 -7.51
CA LYS A 115 1.81 -5.19 -8.37
C LYS A 115 1.09 -4.07 -9.14
N LYS A 116 0.97 -2.85 -8.58
CA LYS A 116 0.52 -1.68 -9.35
C LYS A 116 1.46 -1.47 -10.54
N THR A 117 2.78 -1.50 -10.36
CA THR A 117 3.71 -1.22 -11.47
C THR A 117 3.63 -2.22 -12.63
N GLU A 118 3.16 -3.45 -12.39
CA GLU A 118 2.85 -4.45 -13.44
C GLU A 118 1.52 -4.18 -14.20
N ILE A 119 0.68 -3.27 -13.69
CA ILE A 119 -0.69 -3.04 -14.12
C ILE A 119 -0.85 -1.56 -14.56
N PRO A 120 -0.61 -1.24 -15.85
CA PRO A 120 -0.79 0.11 -16.38
C PRO A 120 -2.28 0.48 -16.50
N ASN A 121 -2.54 1.77 -16.68
CA ASN A 121 -3.86 2.33 -17.04
C ASN A 121 -5.02 2.08 -16.04
N VAL A 122 -4.73 1.88 -14.76
CA VAL A 122 -5.74 1.85 -13.70
C VAL A 122 -6.04 3.26 -13.19
N LEU A 123 -7.32 3.58 -12.98
CA LEU A 123 -7.72 4.86 -12.39
C LEU A 123 -7.29 4.94 -10.91
N ASP A 124 -6.78 6.09 -10.47
CA ASP A 124 -6.36 6.29 -9.07
C ASP A 124 -7.43 5.87 -8.06
N GLN A 125 -8.69 6.16 -8.34
CA GLN A 125 -9.82 5.78 -7.48
C GLN A 125 -10.00 4.26 -7.34
N GLN A 126 -9.70 3.48 -8.38
CA GLN A 126 -9.70 2.01 -8.32
C GLN A 126 -8.49 1.49 -7.53
N ILE A 127 -7.33 2.13 -7.67
CA ILE A 127 -6.11 1.80 -6.90
C ILE A 127 -6.36 2.06 -5.41
N ILE A 128 -6.89 3.24 -5.07
CA ILE A 128 -7.19 3.66 -3.69
C ILE A 128 -8.23 2.73 -3.05
N ALA A 129 -9.33 2.42 -3.76
CA ALA A 129 -10.35 1.51 -3.25
C ALA A 129 -9.80 0.09 -3.02
N ALA A 130 -8.99 -0.44 -3.95
CA ALA A 130 -8.34 -1.74 -3.80
C ALA A 130 -7.35 -1.76 -2.61
N PHE A 131 -6.58 -0.68 -2.43
CA PHE A 131 -5.60 -0.52 -1.35
C PHE A 131 -6.29 -0.40 0.01
N GLN A 132 -7.29 0.46 0.16
CA GLN A 132 -8.10 0.58 1.38
C GLN A 132 -8.76 -0.76 1.76
N GLY A 133 -9.31 -1.48 0.77
CA GLY A 133 -9.88 -2.81 0.99
C GLY A 133 -8.87 -3.90 1.30
N GLY A 134 -7.56 -3.62 1.27
CA GLY A 134 -6.48 -4.58 1.60
C GLY A 134 -5.77 -4.34 2.93
N ILE A 135 -6.04 -3.23 3.62
CA ILE A 135 -5.36 -2.80 4.86
C ILE A 135 -6.12 -3.26 6.11
N HIS A 136 -5.39 -3.71 7.14
CA HIS A 136 -5.95 -4.02 8.46
C HIS A 136 -6.04 -2.79 9.40
N ASN A 137 -5.18 -1.80 9.22
CA ASN A 137 -5.16 -0.58 10.03
C ASN A 137 -6.37 0.35 9.70
N ASN A 138 -7.39 0.30 10.56
CA ASN A 138 -8.61 1.11 10.45
C ASN A 138 -8.38 2.63 10.55
N ASP A 139 -7.31 3.09 11.22
CA ASP A 139 -6.99 4.51 11.31
C ASP A 139 -6.43 5.05 9.99
N LEU A 140 -5.58 4.26 9.32
CA LEU A 140 -5.09 4.55 7.97
C LEU A 140 -6.24 4.55 6.95
N VAL A 141 -7.10 3.53 6.97
CA VAL A 141 -8.29 3.46 6.08
C VAL A 141 -9.18 4.69 6.26
N ARG A 142 -9.37 5.16 7.50
CA ARG A 142 -10.15 6.37 7.83
C ARG A 142 -9.47 7.67 7.42
N GLU A 143 -8.14 7.78 7.53
CA GLU A 143 -7.38 8.93 7.01
C GLU A 143 -7.54 9.03 5.49
N ILE A 144 -7.26 7.95 4.76
CA ILE A 144 -7.39 7.90 3.28
C ILE A 144 -8.83 8.24 2.87
N GLY A 145 -9.83 7.65 3.52
CA GLY A 145 -11.24 7.90 3.21
C GLY A 145 -11.65 9.36 3.40
N ARG A 146 -11.14 10.04 4.44
CA ARG A 146 -11.38 11.48 4.65
C ARG A 146 -10.68 12.34 3.59
N ARG A 147 -9.47 11.96 3.21
CA ARG A 147 -8.65 12.67 2.20
C ARG A 147 -9.18 12.49 0.78
N ASN A 148 -9.87 11.37 0.50
CA ASN A 148 -10.44 11.04 -0.80
C ASN A 148 -11.95 11.37 -0.92
N GLN A 149 -12.49 12.23 -0.05
CA GLN A 149 -13.94 12.51 -0.02
C GLN A 149 -14.46 13.15 -1.32
N ASP A 150 -13.63 13.93 -2.02
CA ASP A 150 -13.97 14.58 -3.29
C ASP A 150 -13.42 13.82 -4.53
N LEU A 151 -12.92 12.60 -4.34
CA LEU A 151 -12.32 11.73 -5.36
C LEU A 151 -11.12 12.36 -6.11
N LYS A 152 -10.46 13.37 -5.51
CA LYS A 152 -9.25 14.01 -6.08
C LYS A 152 -7.93 13.50 -5.51
N LEU A 153 -7.95 12.61 -4.52
CA LEU A 153 -6.73 12.01 -3.99
C LEU A 153 -6.09 11.16 -5.10
N THR A 154 -4.80 11.36 -5.36
CA THR A 154 -4.08 10.51 -6.31
C THR A 154 -3.61 9.21 -5.65
N ALA A 155 -3.25 8.20 -6.45
CA ALA A 155 -2.63 7.00 -5.90
C ALA A 155 -1.29 7.33 -5.20
N GLN A 156 -0.56 8.35 -5.68
CA GLN A 156 0.69 8.81 -5.08
C GLN A 156 0.45 9.40 -3.68
N ASP A 157 -0.51 10.32 -3.53
CA ASP A 157 -0.88 10.89 -2.22
C ASP A 157 -1.31 9.82 -1.23
N CYS A 158 -2.03 8.79 -1.71
CA CYS A 158 -2.48 7.66 -0.92
C CYS A 158 -1.30 6.84 -0.34
N PHE A 159 -0.31 6.52 -1.17
CA PHE A 159 0.91 5.84 -0.70
C PHE A 159 1.73 6.73 0.25
N GLU A 160 1.83 8.03 -0.01
CA GLU A 160 2.50 8.96 0.89
C GLU A 160 1.83 9.13 2.26
N ILE A 161 0.52 8.90 2.36
CA ILE A 161 -0.18 8.80 3.64
C ILE A 161 0.20 7.48 4.32
N ALA A 162 0.17 6.37 3.59
CA ALA A 162 0.48 5.04 4.12
C ALA A 162 1.91 4.91 4.63
N ASP A 163 2.91 5.44 3.92
CA ASP A 163 4.32 5.43 4.34
C ASP A 163 4.56 6.19 5.65
N LYS A 164 3.81 7.29 5.89
CA LYS A 164 3.85 8.04 7.15
C LYS A 164 3.29 7.21 8.30
N PHE A 165 2.25 6.41 8.06
CA PHE A 165 1.72 5.45 9.05
C PHE A 165 2.70 4.31 9.31
N ALA A 166 3.26 3.69 8.27
CA ALA A 166 4.24 2.61 8.39
C ALA A 166 5.49 3.04 9.17
N SER A 167 6.01 4.24 8.89
CA SER A 167 7.11 4.85 9.64
C SER A 167 6.78 5.06 11.12
N GLY A 168 5.53 5.45 11.42
CA GLY A 168 5.03 5.60 12.79
C GLY A 168 4.91 4.28 13.54
N GLU A 169 4.40 3.24 12.89
CA GLU A 169 4.33 1.88 13.45
C GLU A 169 5.73 1.33 13.78
N SER A 170 6.69 1.45 12.86
CA SER A 170 8.08 1.02 13.09
C SER A 170 8.73 1.74 14.28
N ALA A 171 8.53 3.05 14.43
CA ALA A 171 9.05 3.81 15.56
C ALA A 171 8.45 3.39 16.91
N LEU A 172 7.19 2.98 16.94
CA LEU A 172 6.54 2.43 18.14
C LEU A 172 7.07 1.03 18.48
N ASP A 173 7.35 0.20 17.47
CA ASP A 173 7.90 -1.13 17.66
C ASP A 173 9.35 -1.13 18.16
N ASP A 174 10.20 -0.20 17.70
CA ASP A 174 11.55 0.00 18.24
C ASP A 174 11.53 0.35 19.74
N ILE A 175 10.60 1.22 20.16
CA ILE A 175 10.40 1.57 21.57
C ILE A 175 9.93 0.35 22.36
N ARG A 176 9.01 -0.45 21.80
CA ARG A 176 8.44 -1.65 22.43
C ARG A 176 9.46 -2.80 22.53
N GLY A 177 10.34 -2.96 21.54
CA GLY A 177 11.42 -3.94 21.52
C GLY A 177 12.42 -3.70 22.65
N LYS A 178 12.91 -2.46 22.79
CA LYS A 178 13.78 -2.03 23.89
C LYS A 178 13.14 -2.18 25.28
N GLY A 179 11.80 -2.24 25.35
CA GLY A 179 11.06 -2.54 26.57
C GLY A 179 11.06 -4.02 26.98
N LYS A 180 11.29 -4.96 26.04
CA LYS A 180 11.28 -6.41 26.31
C LYS A 180 12.62 -6.95 26.79
N GLU A 181 13.75 -6.40 26.35
CA GLU A 181 15.10 -6.83 26.78
C GLU A 181 15.36 -6.66 28.29
N LYS A 182 14.59 -5.82 28.99
CA LYS A 182 14.72 -5.61 30.45
C LYS A 182 13.86 -6.54 31.32
N ARG A 183 13.29 -7.63 30.76
CA ARG A 183 12.44 -8.58 31.52
C ARG A 183 12.71 -10.05 31.18
N SER A 184 13.98 -10.45 31.20
CA SER A 184 14.37 -11.88 31.17
C SER A 184 15.51 -12.21 32.12
N ASP A 185 15.34 -11.87 33.40
CA ASP A 185 16.09 -12.48 34.51
C ASP A 185 15.13 -12.87 35.63
N LYS A 186 14.69 -14.13 35.61
CA LYS A 186 14.02 -14.78 36.73
C LYS A 186 14.55 -16.21 36.82
N PRO A 187 15.50 -16.51 37.72
CA PRO A 187 16.10 -17.83 37.79
C PRO A 187 15.13 -18.86 38.37
N GLU A 188 15.31 -20.09 37.92
CA GLU A 188 14.51 -21.27 38.25
C GLU A 188 14.78 -21.75 39.69
N SER A 189 13.74 -22.03 40.47
CA SER A 189 13.90 -22.44 41.87
C SER A 189 14.13 -23.95 41.99
N SER A 190 15.39 -24.37 42.13
CA SER A 190 15.78 -25.75 42.47
C SER A 190 16.63 -25.79 43.75
N LYS A 191 16.35 -26.77 44.62
CA LYS A 191 16.86 -26.91 46.00
C LYS A 191 18.36 -27.25 46.09
N LYS A 192 19.12 -26.63 47.01
CA LYS A 192 19.90 -27.31 48.08
C LYS A 192 20.72 -26.37 48.99
N ASP A 193 20.99 -26.88 50.20
CA ASP A 193 21.72 -26.26 51.31
C ASP A 193 23.23 -26.04 51.07
N LYS A 194 23.82 -24.98 51.69
CA LYS A 194 24.97 -25.06 52.63
C LYS A 194 25.49 -23.72 53.19
N LYS A 195 25.14 -23.45 54.45
CA LYS A 195 25.95 -22.99 55.60
C LYS A 195 27.36 -22.33 55.39
N ARG A 196 27.50 -21.06 55.80
CA ARG A 196 28.56 -20.36 56.63
C ARG A 196 28.71 -18.88 56.18
N LYS A 197 28.46 -17.90 57.07
CA LYS A 197 29.42 -17.14 57.92
C LYS A 197 30.49 -16.37 57.09
N SER A 198 30.76 -15.07 57.31
CA SER A 198 30.43 -14.16 58.42
C SER A 198 30.79 -12.70 58.10
N GLU A 199 30.23 -11.73 58.87
CA GLU A 199 30.86 -10.46 59.34
C GLU A 199 31.44 -9.48 58.25
N THR A 200 31.22 -8.17 58.18
CA THR A 200 30.46 -7.12 58.92
C THR A 200 30.43 -5.86 57.98
N ALA A 201 29.71 -4.73 58.19
CA ALA A 201 28.92 -4.24 59.32
C ALA A 201 27.74 -3.30 58.92
N VAL A 202 27.00 -2.94 59.96
CA VAL A 202 26.02 -1.86 60.21
C VAL A 202 26.55 -0.46 59.80
N HIS A 203 25.75 0.47 59.24
CA HIS A 203 24.79 1.41 59.89
C HIS A 203 24.06 2.20 58.76
N THR A 204 22.82 2.69 58.79
CA THR A 204 21.65 2.71 59.72
C THR A 204 20.36 2.82 58.84
N VAL A 205 19.30 2.02 59.03
CA VAL A 205 18.04 2.33 59.75
C VAL A 205 17.59 3.82 59.80
N ASP A 206 16.33 4.20 59.58
CA ASP A 206 15.11 3.48 59.12
C ASP A 206 13.98 4.46 58.73
N LEU A 207 12.85 3.95 58.22
CA LEU A 207 11.48 4.51 58.26
C LEU A 207 11.25 5.94 57.67
N LEU A 208 10.36 6.15 56.69
CA LEU A 208 8.94 5.82 56.78
C LEU A 208 8.27 5.68 55.41
N GLN A 209 7.22 4.85 55.38
CA GLN A 209 6.28 4.72 54.27
C GLN A 209 5.67 6.06 53.83
N LYS A 210 5.56 6.27 52.51
CA LYS A 210 4.31 6.77 51.91
C LYS A 210 4.18 6.38 50.43
N ASN A 211 3.11 5.65 50.16
CA ASN A 211 2.62 5.25 48.85
C ASN A 211 2.10 6.48 48.08
N PRO A 212 2.62 6.85 46.90
CA PRO A 212 1.99 7.84 46.04
C PRO A 212 0.87 7.17 45.23
N ARG A 213 -0.37 7.44 45.63
CA ARG A 213 -1.50 7.39 44.69
C ARG A 213 -1.22 8.32 43.51
N THR A 214 -1.87 8.04 42.38
CA THR A 214 -1.90 8.84 41.15
C THR A 214 -1.86 10.36 41.37
N ASN A 215 -0.69 10.96 41.20
CA ASN A 215 -0.56 12.39 40.92
C ASN A 215 -0.34 12.54 39.41
N GLN A 216 -1.44 12.71 38.65
CA GLN A 216 -1.33 13.44 37.39
C GLN A 216 -1.02 14.90 37.75
N PRO A 217 0.03 15.52 37.19
CA PRO A 217 0.28 16.94 37.41
C PRO A 217 -0.92 17.75 36.90
N SER A 218 -1.27 18.80 37.64
CA SER A 218 -2.40 19.66 37.25
C SER A 218 -2.15 20.29 35.87
N THR A 219 -3.20 20.66 35.16
CA THR A 219 -3.06 21.35 33.87
C THR A 219 -2.25 22.66 34.00
N ASP A 220 -2.35 23.35 35.13
CA ASP A 220 -1.56 24.55 35.45
C ASP A 220 -0.05 24.25 35.68
N GLU A 221 0.24 23.06 36.22
CA GLU A 221 1.59 22.58 36.50
C GLU A 221 2.30 22.18 35.19
N LEU A 222 1.60 21.48 34.29
CA LEU A 222 2.06 21.19 32.93
C LEU A 222 2.28 22.47 32.10
N LEU A 223 1.38 23.45 32.21
CA LEU A 223 1.47 24.71 31.47
C LEU A 223 2.55 25.67 32.03
N SER A 224 3.02 25.44 33.25
CA SER A 224 4.09 26.23 33.88
C SER A 224 5.51 25.78 33.50
N GLY A 225 5.66 24.63 32.83
CA GLY A 225 6.93 24.10 32.33
C GLY A 225 7.45 24.76 31.03
N PRO A 226 8.65 24.38 30.56
CA PRO A 226 9.25 24.91 29.32
C PRO A 226 8.47 24.48 28.05
N CYS A 227 8.46 25.33 27.02
CA CYS A 227 7.67 25.07 25.81
C CYS A 227 8.24 23.92 24.94
N LEU A 228 7.51 22.79 24.89
CA LEU A 228 7.89 21.60 24.11
C LEU A 228 7.99 21.84 22.59
N TRP A 229 7.31 22.86 22.04
CA TRP A 229 7.40 23.20 20.61
C TRP A 229 8.57 24.13 20.27
N HIS A 230 9.20 24.74 21.27
CA HIS A 230 10.31 25.66 21.07
C HIS A 230 11.45 25.29 22.05
N PRO A 231 12.21 24.19 21.80
CA PRO A 231 13.21 23.69 22.75
C PRO A 231 14.37 24.66 23.07
N LYS A 232 14.56 25.68 22.22
CA LYS A 232 15.53 26.78 22.41
C LYS A 232 14.88 28.11 22.83
N GLY A 233 13.55 28.13 23.00
CA GLY A 233 12.78 29.32 23.34
C GLY A 233 12.66 29.50 24.85
N ASN A 234 13.08 30.65 25.36
CA ASN A 234 13.10 30.92 26.81
C ASN A 234 11.72 31.36 27.35
N HIS A 235 10.66 30.59 27.06
CA HIS A 235 9.29 30.86 27.50
C HIS A 235 8.58 29.60 28.04
N LYS A 236 7.65 29.83 28.97
CA LYS A 236 6.80 28.78 29.54
C LYS A 236 5.69 28.39 28.57
N ALA A 237 5.20 27.16 28.67
CA ALA A 237 4.16 26.65 27.76
C ALA A 237 2.91 27.54 27.75
N LYS A 238 2.45 28.03 28.91
CA LYS A 238 1.33 28.97 29.04
C LYS A 238 1.49 30.28 28.29
N ASP A 239 2.73 30.69 28.00
CA ASP A 239 3.05 31.95 27.31
C ASP A 239 3.34 31.75 25.81
N CYS A 240 3.33 30.51 25.33
CA CYS A 240 3.48 30.19 23.91
C CYS A 240 2.28 30.69 23.09
N TYR A 241 2.51 31.65 22.21
CA TYR A 241 1.51 32.20 21.29
C TYR A 241 0.79 31.10 20.48
N ARG A 242 1.55 30.09 20.02
CA ARG A 242 1.01 28.93 19.28
C ARG A 242 0.03 28.12 20.13
N LEU A 243 0.32 27.93 21.43
CA LEU A 243 -0.56 27.18 22.35
C LEU A 243 -1.80 27.98 22.74
N LYS A 244 -1.68 29.30 22.96
CA LYS A 244 -2.84 30.20 23.14
C LYS A 244 -3.79 30.15 21.94
N GLY A 245 -3.25 30.07 20.72
CA GLY A 245 -4.04 29.89 19.49
C GLY A 245 -4.90 28.62 19.49
N PHE A 246 -4.31 27.46 19.82
CA PHE A 246 -5.06 26.20 19.90
C PHE A 246 -6.10 26.20 21.03
N ALA A 247 -5.77 26.73 22.20
CA ALA A 247 -6.71 26.82 23.32
C ALA A 247 -7.91 27.74 23.00
N THR A 248 -7.68 28.89 22.36
CA THR A 248 -8.76 29.79 21.94
C THR A 248 -9.61 29.21 20.81
N ALA A 249 -9.04 28.40 19.92
CA ALA A 249 -9.82 27.67 18.90
C ALA A 249 -10.72 26.60 19.54
N ALA A 250 -10.20 25.78 20.46
CA ALA A 250 -10.98 24.77 21.17
C ALA A 250 -12.13 25.38 21.98
N LEU A 251 -11.90 26.50 22.66
CA LEU A 251 -12.93 27.21 23.43
C LEU A 251 -13.99 27.90 22.56
N LYS A 252 -13.68 28.27 21.31
CA LYS A 252 -14.68 28.75 20.34
C LYS A 252 -15.60 27.62 19.88
N VAL A 253 -15.05 26.45 19.54
CA VAL A 253 -15.84 25.26 19.17
C VAL A 253 -16.76 24.80 20.31
N ALA A 254 -16.34 24.98 21.57
CA ALA A 254 -17.18 24.68 22.73
C ALA A 254 -18.31 25.70 23.01
N LYS A 255 -18.26 26.90 22.43
CA LYS A 255 -19.28 27.95 22.64
C LYS A 255 -20.35 28.02 21.54
N ASP A 256 -20.01 27.68 20.29
CA ASP A 256 -20.94 27.66 19.17
C ASP A 256 -21.09 26.24 18.58
N PRO A 257 -21.89 25.35 19.20
CA PRO A 257 -22.25 24.07 18.59
C PRO A 257 -23.13 24.31 17.34
N PRO A 258 -22.89 23.61 16.22
CA PRO A 258 -23.65 23.82 14.99
C PRO A 258 -25.13 23.44 15.18
N ARG A 259 -26.04 24.35 14.83
CA ARG A 259 -27.49 24.14 14.92
C ARG A 259 -27.91 22.95 14.03
N ARG A 260 -28.56 21.95 14.62
CA ARG A 260 -29.35 20.96 13.86
C ARG A 260 -30.57 21.66 13.26
N ASN A 261 -30.72 21.59 11.93
CA ASN A 261 -31.95 22.02 11.26
C ASN A 261 -33.02 20.94 11.42
N SER A 262 -34.15 21.30 12.03
CA SER A 262 -35.31 20.41 12.20
C SER A 262 -36.34 20.62 11.08
N LYS A 263 -36.23 19.79 10.04
CA LYS A 263 -37.31 19.33 9.16
C LYS A 263 -36.96 17.84 8.89
N ASP A 264 -37.86 16.88 8.99
CA ASP A 264 -39.30 16.95 8.75
C ASP A 264 -40.20 16.61 9.96
N LYS A 265 -41.45 17.07 9.90
CA LYS A 265 -42.47 16.92 10.94
C LYS A 265 -43.61 16.06 10.41
N ALA A 266 -43.88 14.97 11.12
CA ALA A 266 -45.10 14.16 11.19
C ALA A 266 -46.15 14.26 10.04
N LYS A 267 -46.45 13.10 9.45
CA LYS A 267 -47.83 12.66 9.23
C LYS A 267 -47.95 11.20 9.66
N ASP A 268 -48.41 11.01 10.88
CA ASP A 268 -49.11 9.82 11.34
C ASP A 268 -50.47 10.32 11.83
N ASP A 269 -51.52 9.82 11.21
CA ASP A 269 -52.93 10.00 11.55
C ASP A 269 -53.65 8.80 10.94
N GLY A 270 -53.82 7.73 11.72
CA GLY A 270 -54.55 6.54 11.28
C GLY A 270 -56.07 6.75 11.33
N ASN A 271 -56.82 5.81 10.75
CA ASN A 271 -57.71 4.90 11.52
C ASN A 271 -58.72 4.16 10.61
N LYS A 272 -58.66 2.82 10.67
CA LYS A 272 -59.77 1.84 10.57
C LYS A 272 -60.65 1.64 9.32
N ASP A 273 -60.91 0.35 9.09
CA ASP A 273 -62.15 -0.35 8.69
C ASP A 273 -62.87 0.16 7.43
N ASP A 274 -63.25 -0.66 6.43
CA ASP A 274 -64.06 -1.88 6.53
C ASP A 274 -64.11 -2.66 5.17
N SER A 275 -64.60 -3.91 5.21
CA SER A 275 -65.24 -4.78 4.18
C SER A 275 -64.90 -4.72 2.66
N GLY A 276 -64.94 -5.89 2.01
CA GLY A 276 -65.20 -6.01 0.56
C GLY A 276 -64.62 -7.25 -0.14
N GLU A 277 -65.49 -8.15 -0.62
CA GLU A 277 -65.16 -9.26 -1.53
C GLU A 277 -64.82 -8.76 -2.95
N PHE A 278 -63.81 -9.35 -3.61
CA PHE A 278 -63.99 -10.32 -4.71
C PHE A 278 -62.63 -10.81 -5.28
#